data_AF-A0A2K0TSQ4-F1
#
_entry.id   AF-A0A2K0TSQ4-F1
#
_cell.length_a   1.000
_cell.length_b   1.000
_cell.length_c   1.000
_cell.angle_alpha   90.00
_cell.angle_beta   90.00
_cell.angle_gamma   90.00
#
_symmetry.space_group_name_H-M   'P 1'
#
loop_
_entity.id
_entity.type
_entity.pdbx_description
1 polymer ?
#
loop_
_entity_poly.entity_id
_entity_poly.type
_entity_poly.pdbx_seq_one_letter_code
_entity_poly.pdbx_strand_id
1 'polypeptide(L)'
;MHNFSAAARASTAGAATLRTVLRINNPFSNGSEDLRKAYRQALTKTFAKTDGDAWDAIARAVSVSVRNMILSETGPDGSTILRANIMEISRTASMVAVLKALFNIDNVPGPTLAYICSEIHRLSIWKKNMDMASSKPGAVPQAFVQNMNRLISCLCDVFSEAKEKNDLARLLLCSVSGTPEAFNPLDLIIPAFEAPWRAVFYSLLAVLQDRPSGVDELLSLRDCPARQRPSPQAKAVVYESLRLYPPVRRMRVSQKAKALQVFSTGGISDVDRTIDAEAILRDPKYWGPTAAEWKPSRFLRTDGEIDSSILSPNMAWIPFAAGGMKCPSAGGFSIRLTAVVAGEVLRQLFPHHGRLQWHLEGPQWDLSSASGRLLRPGRDEYTHVDVVTRSDRLQAVGTRHIRSD
;
A
#
# COMPACT_ATOMS: atom_id res chain seq x y z
N MET A 1 -0.64 -18.50 11.62
CA MET A 1 -1.43 -17.86 10.54
C MET A 1 -1.47 -16.31 10.59
N HIS A 2 -0.70 -15.63 11.45
CA HIS A 2 -0.92 -14.21 11.78
C HIS A 2 -0.44 -13.15 10.75
N ASN A 3 0.28 -13.53 9.68
CA ASN A 3 0.92 -12.56 8.77
C ASN A 3 0.43 -12.59 7.31
N PHE A 4 -0.64 -13.34 7.00
CA PHE A 4 -1.27 -13.32 5.67
C PHE A 4 -2.13 -12.07 5.47
N SER A 5 -2.24 -11.57 4.23
CA SER A 5 -3.22 -10.54 3.84
C SER A 5 -4.66 -11.05 3.96
N ALA A 6 -5.65 -10.16 3.97
CA ALA A 6 -7.05 -10.58 4.03
C ALA A 6 -7.41 -11.49 2.84
N ALA A 7 -6.95 -11.14 1.63
CA ALA A 7 -7.09 -11.99 0.43
C ALA A 7 -6.43 -13.37 0.60
N ALA A 8 -5.21 -13.43 1.15
CA ALA A 8 -4.54 -14.70 1.41
C ALA A 8 -5.19 -15.49 2.55
N ARG A 9 -5.85 -14.85 3.51
CA ARG A 9 -6.60 -15.57 4.56
C ARG A 9 -7.88 -16.19 4.00
N ALA A 10 -8.62 -15.46 3.16
CA ALA A 10 -9.83 -15.93 2.50
C ALA A 10 -9.62 -17.17 1.60
N SER A 11 -8.37 -17.49 1.27
CA SER A 11 -8.00 -18.65 0.45
C SER A 11 -7.56 -19.90 1.24
N THR A 12 -7.68 -19.91 2.58
CA THR A 12 -7.22 -21.02 3.43
C THR A 12 -8.32 -22.08 3.63
N ALA A 13 -7.98 -23.38 3.55
CA ALA A 13 -8.86 -24.46 4.00
C ALA A 13 -9.18 -24.28 5.51
N GLY A 14 -10.47 -24.23 5.88
CA GLY A 14 -10.93 -23.86 7.23
C GLY A 14 -11.32 -22.38 7.41
N ALA A 15 -11.11 -21.51 6.41
CA ALA A 15 -11.65 -20.15 6.38
C ALA A 15 -13.08 -20.08 5.80
N ALA A 16 -13.79 -21.22 5.80
CA ALA A 16 -15.17 -21.32 5.31
C ALA A 16 -16.05 -20.22 5.89
N THR A 17 -15.87 -19.88 7.17
CA THR A 17 -16.65 -18.84 7.84
C THR A 17 -16.41 -17.44 7.28
N LEU A 18 -15.17 -17.03 6.96
CA LEU A 18 -14.91 -15.70 6.40
C LEU A 18 -15.35 -15.58 4.94
N ARG A 19 -15.11 -16.61 4.12
CA ARG A 19 -15.57 -16.60 2.71
C ARG A 19 -17.09 -16.61 2.62
N THR A 20 -17.75 -17.39 3.49
CA THR A 20 -19.22 -17.44 3.56
C THR A 20 -19.82 -16.16 4.16
N VAL A 21 -19.24 -15.61 5.23
CA VAL A 21 -19.72 -14.35 5.84
C VAL A 21 -19.51 -13.16 4.91
N LEU A 22 -18.34 -13.06 4.26
CA LEU A 22 -18.00 -11.92 3.41
C LEU A 22 -18.46 -12.09 1.96
N ARG A 23 -18.95 -13.28 1.58
CA ARG A 23 -19.38 -13.62 0.21
C ARG A 23 -18.33 -13.24 -0.85
N ILE A 24 -17.06 -13.44 -0.53
CA ILE A 24 -15.92 -13.06 -1.41
C ILE A 24 -15.69 -14.15 -2.45
N ASN A 25 -15.76 -13.76 -3.72
CA ASN A 25 -15.53 -14.61 -4.87
C ASN A 25 -14.48 -14.01 -5.84
N ASN A 26 -13.24 -13.87 -5.39
CA ASN A 26 -12.18 -13.24 -6.19
C ASN A 26 -11.10 -14.26 -6.62
N PRO A 27 -10.13 -13.85 -7.48
CA PRO A 27 -9.07 -14.73 -7.98
C PRO A 27 -8.17 -15.36 -6.92
N PHE A 28 -8.23 -14.88 -5.68
CA PHE A 28 -7.45 -15.38 -4.56
C PHE A 28 -8.26 -16.36 -3.71
N SER A 29 -9.58 -16.16 -3.57
CA SER A 29 -10.47 -17.03 -2.80
C SER A 29 -11.11 -18.16 -3.62
N ASN A 30 -11.09 -18.07 -4.95
CA ASN A 30 -11.66 -19.05 -5.87
C ASN A 30 -10.55 -19.72 -6.73
N GLY A 31 -10.60 -21.04 -6.86
CA GLY A 31 -9.63 -21.84 -7.62
C GLY A 31 -9.78 -21.77 -9.15
N SER A 32 -10.84 -21.15 -9.67
CA SER A 32 -11.13 -21.04 -11.11
C SER A 32 -9.96 -20.41 -11.88
N GLU A 33 -9.50 -21.12 -12.90
CA GLU A 33 -8.42 -20.65 -13.78
C GLU A 33 -8.90 -19.54 -14.72
N ASP A 34 -10.14 -19.64 -15.20
CA ASP A 34 -10.75 -18.64 -16.06
C ASP A 34 -10.97 -17.33 -15.33
N LEU A 35 -11.47 -17.36 -14.07
CA LEU A 35 -11.61 -16.16 -13.25
C LEU A 35 -10.26 -15.47 -13.03
N ARG A 36 -9.22 -16.25 -12.71
CA ARG A 36 -7.85 -15.72 -12.55
C ARG A 36 -7.34 -15.11 -13.85
N LYS A 37 -7.52 -15.79 -14.99
CA LYS A 37 -7.07 -15.30 -16.30
C LYS A 37 -7.79 -14.01 -16.69
N ALA A 38 -9.12 -13.99 -16.59
CA ALA A 38 -9.94 -12.82 -16.90
C ALA A 38 -9.55 -11.60 -16.05
N TYR A 39 -9.38 -11.79 -14.74
CA TYR A 39 -8.94 -10.73 -13.83
C TYR A 39 -7.57 -10.15 -14.19
N ARG A 40 -6.59 -11.02 -14.45
CA ARG A 40 -5.24 -10.59 -14.81
C ARG A 40 -5.21 -9.84 -16.14
N GLN A 41 -5.94 -10.32 -17.14
CA GLN A 41 -6.05 -9.68 -18.45
C GLN A 41 -6.71 -8.30 -18.33
N ALA A 42 -7.79 -8.20 -17.57
CA ALA A 42 -8.49 -6.93 -17.36
C ALA A 42 -7.60 -5.89 -16.66
N LEU A 43 -6.90 -6.28 -15.59
CA LEU A 43 -5.95 -5.40 -14.91
C LEU A 43 -4.82 -4.95 -15.83
N THR A 44 -4.24 -5.87 -16.60
CA THR A 44 -3.14 -5.53 -17.53
C THR A 44 -3.60 -4.52 -18.58
N LYS A 45 -4.83 -4.67 -19.11
CA LYS A 45 -5.44 -3.70 -20.02
C LYS A 45 -5.65 -2.34 -19.35
N THR A 46 -6.12 -2.32 -18.10
CA THR A 46 -6.28 -1.07 -17.33
C THR A 46 -4.94 -0.37 -17.13
N PHE A 47 -3.89 -1.09 -16.73
CA PHE A 47 -2.55 -0.52 -16.52
C PHE A 47 -1.94 0.03 -17.81
N ALA A 48 -2.11 -0.67 -18.94
CA ALA A 48 -1.60 -0.23 -20.24
C ALA A 48 -2.26 1.06 -20.72
N LYS A 49 -3.49 1.35 -20.28
CA LYS A 49 -4.23 2.58 -20.60
C LYS A 49 -3.90 3.75 -19.66
N THR A 50 -3.14 3.55 -18.59
CA THR A 50 -2.84 4.61 -17.62
C THR A 50 -1.69 5.50 -18.13
N ASP A 51 -2.06 6.51 -18.91
CA ASP A 51 -1.16 7.53 -19.46
C ASP A 51 -0.86 8.68 -18.47
N GLY A 52 -0.09 9.67 -18.92
CA GLY A 52 0.30 10.81 -18.10
C GLY A 52 -0.87 11.65 -17.57
N ASP A 53 -1.95 11.81 -18.33
CA ASP A 53 -3.15 12.53 -17.90
C ASP A 53 -3.88 11.76 -16.79
N ALA A 54 -3.96 10.44 -16.92
CA ALA A 54 -4.51 9.57 -15.89
C ALA A 54 -3.70 9.67 -14.59
N TRP A 55 -2.35 9.70 -14.66
CA TRP A 55 -1.51 9.87 -13.47
C TRP A 55 -1.66 11.24 -12.81
N ASP A 56 -1.77 12.32 -13.59
CA ASP A 56 -2.07 13.64 -13.05
C ASP A 56 -3.46 13.68 -12.40
N ALA A 57 -4.46 13.01 -12.97
CA ALA A 57 -5.79 12.92 -12.39
C ALA A 57 -5.79 12.14 -11.06
N ILE A 58 -5.02 11.06 -10.97
CA ILE A 58 -4.80 10.31 -9.72
C ILE A 58 -4.17 11.23 -8.66
N ALA A 59 -3.08 11.94 -9.01
CA ALA A 59 -2.41 12.84 -8.07
C ALA A 59 -3.33 13.97 -7.59
N ARG A 60 -4.11 14.59 -8.47
CA ARG A 60 -5.10 15.60 -8.08
C ARG A 60 -6.18 15.06 -7.13
N ALA A 61 -6.70 13.86 -7.40
CA ALA A 61 -7.69 13.23 -6.51
C ALA A 61 -7.10 12.99 -5.12
N VAL A 62 -5.86 12.48 -5.04
CA VAL A 62 -5.14 12.31 -3.78
C VAL A 62 -4.94 13.66 -3.08
N SER A 63 -4.44 14.66 -3.80
CA SER A 63 -4.20 16.03 -3.34
C SER A 63 -5.40 16.63 -2.59
N VAL A 64 -6.58 16.55 -3.21
CA VAL A 64 -7.84 17.07 -2.64
C VAL A 64 -8.20 16.32 -1.36
N SER A 65 -8.06 14.99 -1.34
CA SER A 65 -8.45 14.19 -0.20
C SER A 65 -7.51 14.34 1.00
N VAL A 66 -6.20 14.41 0.78
CA VAL A 66 -5.21 14.44 1.87
C VAL A 66 -5.09 15.82 2.52
N ARG A 67 -5.38 16.90 1.79
CA ARG A 67 -5.35 18.27 2.33
C ARG A 67 -6.23 18.42 3.57
N ASN A 68 -7.41 17.79 3.57
CA ASN A 68 -8.35 17.85 4.68
C ASN A 68 -7.94 16.98 5.89
N MET A 69 -6.87 16.19 5.76
CA MET A 69 -6.34 15.33 6.82
C MET A 69 -5.13 15.94 7.54
N ILE A 70 -4.55 17.01 6.98
CA ILE A 70 -3.38 17.67 7.53
C ILE A 70 -3.87 18.80 8.42
N LEU A 71 -3.59 18.69 9.72
CA LEU A 71 -3.85 19.75 10.68
C LEU A 71 -2.79 20.83 10.51
N SER A 72 -3.22 22.09 10.50
CA SER A 72 -2.34 23.25 10.39
C SER A 72 -2.49 24.12 11.64
N GLU A 73 -1.37 24.37 12.31
CA GLU A 73 -1.29 25.17 13.52
C GLU A 73 -0.24 26.28 13.35
N THR A 74 -0.39 27.37 14.12
CA THR A 74 0.62 28.43 14.18
C THR A 74 1.50 28.19 15.40
N GLY A 75 2.80 28.00 15.18
CA GLY A 75 3.79 27.83 16.23
C GLY A 75 4.03 29.11 17.05
N PRO A 76 4.64 29.01 18.24
CA PRO A 76 4.88 30.15 19.13
C PRO A 76 5.73 31.28 18.52
N ASP A 77 6.59 30.94 17.54
CA ASP A 77 7.44 31.86 16.77
C ASP A 77 6.76 32.37 15.48
N GLY A 78 5.49 32.01 15.26
CA GLY A 78 4.75 32.32 14.04
C GLY A 78 5.07 31.41 12.85
N SER A 79 5.82 30.31 13.05
CA SER A 79 5.98 29.25 12.03
C SER A 79 4.67 28.50 11.78
N THR A 80 4.53 27.90 10.60
CA THR A 80 3.43 26.99 10.31
C THR A 80 3.84 25.57 10.69
N ILE A 81 3.04 24.92 11.54
CA ILE A 81 3.21 23.53 11.94
C ILE A 81 2.14 22.71 11.23
N LEU A 82 2.55 21.71 10.45
CA LEU A 82 1.63 20.77 9.83
C LEU A 82 1.76 19.39 10.49
N ARG A 83 0.63 18.78 10.82
CA ARG A 83 0.56 17.47 11.49
C ARG A 83 -0.37 16.52 10.75
N ALA A 84 0.06 15.27 10.58
CA ALA A 84 -0.80 14.22 10.06
C ALA A 84 -0.40 12.84 10.59
N ASN A 85 -1.40 11.99 10.86
CA ASN A 85 -1.18 10.59 11.16
C ASN A 85 -0.77 9.84 9.89
N ILE A 86 0.42 9.23 9.90
CA ILE A 86 1.02 8.64 8.70
C ILE A 86 0.22 7.43 8.21
N MET A 87 -0.35 6.64 9.13
CA MET A 87 -1.14 5.47 8.75
C MET A 87 -2.49 5.88 8.13
N GLU A 88 -3.17 6.86 8.70
CA GLU A 88 -4.45 7.37 8.18
C GLU A 88 -4.27 8.03 6.82
N ILE A 89 -3.32 8.97 6.69
CA ILE A 89 -3.09 9.66 5.42
C ILE A 89 -2.67 8.68 4.32
N SER A 90 -1.85 7.68 4.63
CA SER A 90 -1.44 6.64 3.67
C SER A 90 -2.62 5.78 3.20
N ARG A 91 -3.52 5.41 4.12
CA ARG A 91 -4.72 4.63 3.80
C ARG A 91 -5.67 5.43 2.91
N THR A 92 -6.02 6.64 3.30
CA THR A 92 -6.94 7.48 2.51
C THR A 92 -6.35 7.80 1.14
N ALA A 93 -5.09 8.25 1.09
CA ALA A 93 -4.41 8.59 -0.17
C ALA A 93 -4.38 7.39 -1.13
N SER A 94 -4.06 6.20 -0.61
CA SER A 94 -3.99 4.99 -1.44
C SER A 94 -5.36 4.50 -1.89
N MET A 95 -6.40 4.62 -1.05
CA MET A 95 -7.76 4.26 -1.44
C MET A 95 -8.26 5.15 -2.57
N VAL A 96 -8.10 6.47 -2.41
CA VAL A 96 -8.47 7.44 -3.46
C VAL A 96 -7.71 7.15 -4.75
N ALA A 97 -6.41 6.90 -4.66
CA ALA A 97 -5.61 6.57 -5.84
C ALA A 97 -6.08 5.29 -6.53
N VAL A 98 -6.43 4.25 -5.78
CA VAL A 98 -6.95 2.98 -6.33
C VAL A 98 -8.32 3.16 -6.97
N LEU A 99 -9.23 3.87 -6.29
CA LEU A 99 -10.57 4.19 -6.80
C LEU A 99 -10.50 4.96 -8.11
N LYS A 100 -9.64 5.98 -8.16
CA LYS A 100 -9.43 6.77 -9.37
C LYS A 100 -8.76 5.95 -10.47
N ALA A 101 -7.64 5.29 -10.17
CA ALA A 101 -6.81 4.65 -11.19
C ALA A 101 -7.47 3.43 -11.84
N LEU A 102 -8.20 2.63 -11.06
CA LEU A 102 -8.75 1.36 -11.56
C LEU A 102 -10.22 1.49 -11.98
N PHE A 103 -10.97 2.36 -11.30
CA PHE A 103 -12.42 2.40 -11.41
C PHE A 103 -12.96 3.76 -11.90
N ASN A 104 -12.10 4.78 -12.01
CA ASN A 104 -12.48 6.16 -12.29
C ASN A 104 -13.58 6.68 -11.34
N ILE A 105 -13.47 6.30 -10.07
CA ILE A 105 -14.35 6.75 -8.98
C ILE A 105 -13.65 7.93 -8.28
N ASP A 106 -14.37 9.04 -8.16
CA ASP A 106 -13.94 10.26 -7.47
C ASP A 106 -14.97 10.69 -6.42
N ASN A 107 -14.63 11.73 -5.65
CA ASN A 107 -15.57 12.46 -4.77
C ASN A 107 -16.29 11.59 -3.73
N VAL A 108 -15.69 10.47 -3.32
CA VAL A 108 -16.22 9.68 -2.18
C VAL A 108 -16.09 10.52 -0.91
N PRO A 109 -17.17 10.68 -0.11
CA PRO A 109 -17.12 11.47 1.10
C PRO A 109 -16.03 11.01 2.06
N GLY A 110 -15.31 11.96 2.67
CA GLY A 110 -14.20 11.68 3.61
C GLY A 110 -14.56 10.70 4.74
N PRO A 111 -15.69 10.88 5.45
CA PRO A 111 -16.12 9.94 6.48
C PRO A 111 -16.36 8.51 5.95
N THR A 112 -16.90 8.39 4.74
CA THR A 112 -17.12 7.11 4.06
C THR A 112 -15.79 6.44 3.71
N LEU A 113 -14.82 7.18 3.17
CA LEU A 113 -13.47 6.69 2.89
C LEU A 113 -12.77 6.21 4.17
N ALA A 114 -12.80 7.01 5.23
CA ALA A 114 -12.20 6.69 6.51
C ALA A 114 -12.79 5.41 7.11
N TYR A 115 -14.12 5.28 7.08
CA TYR A 115 -14.83 4.07 7.50
C TYR A 115 -14.39 2.84 6.70
N ILE A 116 -14.47 2.89 5.36
CA ILE A 116 -14.08 1.77 4.48
C ILE A 116 -12.63 1.35 4.73
N CYS A 117 -11.70 2.31 4.79
CA CYS A 117 -10.28 2.03 5.05
C CYS A 117 -10.05 1.38 6.42
N SER A 118 -10.77 1.85 7.45
CA SER A 118 -10.68 1.31 8.81
C SER A 118 -11.21 -0.13 8.89
N GLU A 119 -12.37 -0.42 8.30
CA GLU A 119 -12.94 -1.77 8.31
C GLU A 119 -12.10 -2.77 7.52
N ILE A 120 -11.57 -2.39 6.35
CA ILE A 120 -10.67 -3.26 5.57
C ILE A 120 -9.37 -3.53 6.34
N HIS A 121 -8.84 -2.53 7.04
CA HIS A 121 -7.68 -2.74 7.89
C HIS A 121 -7.99 -3.72 9.03
N ARG A 122 -9.13 -3.55 9.72
CA ARG A 122 -9.59 -4.48 10.77
C ARG A 122 -9.76 -5.90 10.27
N LEU A 123 -10.27 -6.08 9.05
CA LEU A 123 -10.31 -7.39 8.38
C LEU A 123 -8.93 -8.05 8.27
N SER A 124 -7.89 -7.27 7.96
CA SER A 124 -6.52 -7.79 7.82
C SER A 124 -5.90 -8.26 9.15
N ILE A 125 -6.43 -7.82 10.29
CA ILE A 125 -5.92 -8.13 11.64
C ILE A 125 -6.88 -8.99 12.47
N TRP A 126 -8.11 -9.19 11.99
CA TRP A 126 -9.24 -9.86 12.63
C TRP A 126 -8.92 -11.12 13.45
N LYS A 127 -8.11 -12.05 12.92
CA LYS A 127 -7.77 -13.30 13.62
C LYS A 127 -6.98 -13.07 14.92
N LYS A 128 -6.08 -12.07 14.95
CA LYS A 128 -5.38 -11.67 16.18
C LYS A 128 -6.37 -11.18 17.24
N ASN A 129 -7.44 -10.51 16.82
CA ASN A 129 -8.47 -9.99 17.73
C ASN A 129 -9.41 -11.10 18.23
N MET A 130 -9.68 -12.15 17.43
CA MET A 130 -10.50 -13.30 17.87
C MET A 130 -9.78 -14.22 18.87
N ASP A 131 -8.49 -14.48 18.65
CA ASP A 131 -7.69 -15.33 19.55
C ASP A 131 -7.53 -14.68 20.93
N MET A 132 -7.68 -13.35 21.05
CA MET A 132 -7.72 -12.63 22.34
C MET A 132 -9.11 -12.53 22.98
N ALA A 133 -10.21 -12.76 22.22
CA ALA A 133 -11.57 -12.41 22.65
C ALA A 133 -12.54 -13.60 22.80
N SER A 134 -12.16 -14.83 22.45
CA SER A 134 -13.12 -15.97 22.41
C SER A 134 -12.80 -17.09 23.39
N SER A 135 -13.84 -17.52 24.12
CA SER A 135 -13.89 -18.72 24.98
C SER A 135 -14.51 -19.94 24.27
N LYS A 136 -14.97 -19.79 23.01
CA LYS A 136 -15.44 -20.89 22.15
C LYS A 136 -14.82 -20.78 20.74
N PRO A 137 -14.05 -21.79 20.28
CA PRO A 137 -13.47 -21.77 18.95
C PRO A 137 -14.54 -21.91 17.86
N GLY A 138 -14.65 -20.92 16.96
CA GLY A 138 -15.32 -21.07 15.65
C GLY A 138 -16.55 -20.20 15.34
N ALA A 139 -17.15 -19.53 16.32
CA ALA A 139 -18.31 -18.65 16.08
C ALA A 139 -17.87 -17.21 15.73
N VAL A 140 -18.39 -16.66 14.64
CA VAL A 140 -18.15 -15.26 14.25
C VAL A 140 -19.15 -14.35 14.98
N PRO A 141 -18.71 -13.33 15.75
CA PRO A 141 -19.58 -12.40 16.47
C PRO A 141 -20.58 -11.70 15.55
N GLN A 142 -21.83 -11.58 16.01
CA GLN A 142 -22.90 -10.92 15.24
C GLN A 142 -22.53 -9.48 14.86
N ALA A 143 -21.90 -8.74 15.77
CA ALA A 143 -21.42 -7.38 15.53
C ALA A 143 -20.43 -7.30 14.35
N PHE A 144 -19.61 -8.32 14.15
CA PHE A 144 -18.71 -8.37 12.99
C PHE A 144 -19.48 -8.56 11.69
N VAL A 145 -20.43 -9.49 11.66
CA VAL A 145 -21.27 -9.72 10.48
C VAL A 145 -22.01 -8.44 10.09
N GLN A 146 -22.55 -7.72 11.07
CA GLN A 146 -23.19 -6.42 10.85
C GLN A 146 -22.24 -5.37 10.27
N ASN A 147 -21.03 -5.22 10.83
CA ASN A 147 -20.02 -4.30 10.31
C ASN A 147 -19.61 -4.65 8.87
N MET A 148 -19.50 -5.94 8.56
CA MET A 148 -19.15 -6.41 7.22
C MET A 148 -20.26 -6.19 6.20
N ASN A 149 -21.51 -6.44 6.59
CA ASN A 149 -22.66 -6.12 5.74
C ASN A 149 -22.74 -4.60 5.46
N ARG A 150 -22.48 -3.77 6.48
CA ARG A 150 -22.40 -2.32 6.31
C ARG A 150 -21.24 -1.90 5.41
N LEU A 151 -20.06 -2.50 5.57
CA LEU A 151 -18.92 -2.26 4.69
C LEU A 151 -19.26 -2.59 3.23
N ILE A 152 -19.86 -3.76 2.98
CA ILE A 152 -20.30 -4.18 1.64
C ILE A 152 -21.34 -3.19 1.09
N SER A 153 -22.33 -2.80 1.89
CA SER A 153 -23.35 -1.82 1.47
C SER A 153 -22.71 -0.49 1.05
N CYS A 154 -21.85 0.10 1.89
CA CYS A 154 -21.17 1.36 1.55
C CYS A 154 -20.32 1.22 0.28
N LEU A 155 -19.67 0.08 0.10
CA LEU A 155 -18.90 -0.19 -1.12
C LEU A 155 -19.81 -0.34 -2.35
N CYS A 156 -20.97 -0.99 -2.23
CA CYS A 156 -21.95 -1.07 -3.32
C CYS A 156 -22.43 0.32 -3.75
N ASP A 157 -22.65 1.23 -2.80
CA ASP A 157 -23.01 2.62 -3.09
C ASP A 157 -21.89 3.34 -3.85
N VAL A 158 -20.64 3.18 -3.40
CA VAL A 158 -19.44 3.74 -4.07
C VAL A 158 -19.25 3.20 -5.48
N PHE A 159 -19.57 1.92 -5.71
CA PHE A 159 -19.43 1.26 -7.01
C PHE A 159 -20.71 1.28 -7.86
N SER A 160 -21.77 1.95 -7.41
CA SER A 160 -23.10 1.91 -8.04
C SER A 160 -23.08 2.29 -9.52
N GLU A 161 -22.35 3.33 -9.89
CA GLU A 161 -22.13 3.72 -11.29
C GLU A 161 -21.01 2.92 -11.97
N ALA A 162 -19.92 2.66 -11.23
CA ALA A 162 -18.73 2.02 -11.79
C ALA A 162 -19.01 0.59 -12.27
N LYS A 163 -19.91 -0.14 -11.60
CA LYS A 163 -20.30 -1.50 -12.00
C LYS A 163 -20.91 -1.56 -13.42
N GLU A 164 -21.39 -0.44 -13.94
CA GLU A 164 -21.97 -0.33 -15.29
C GLU A 164 -21.01 0.37 -16.26
N LYS A 165 -20.39 1.47 -15.82
CA LYS A 165 -19.60 2.37 -16.69
C LYS A 165 -18.12 2.00 -16.81
N ASN A 166 -17.58 1.18 -15.90
CA ASN A 166 -16.17 0.80 -15.89
C ASN A 166 -15.99 -0.66 -16.31
N ASP A 167 -15.24 -0.91 -17.41
CA ASP A 167 -15.01 -2.24 -17.97
C ASP A 167 -14.47 -3.25 -16.93
N LEU A 168 -13.51 -2.83 -16.09
CA LEU A 168 -12.88 -3.69 -15.10
C LEU A 168 -13.87 -4.05 -14.00
N ALA A 169 -14.60 -3.06 -13.48
CA ALA A 169 -15.61 -3.29 -12.45
C ALA A 169 -16.76 -4.14 -13.00
N ARG A 170 -17.32 -3.82 -14.16
CA ARG A 170 -18.39 -4.59 -14.79
C ARG A 170 -18.02 -6.05 -15.01
N LEU A 171 -16.85 -6.30 -15.61
CA LEU A 171 -16.38 -7.66 -15.85
C LEU A 171 -16.26 -8.42 -14.53
N LEU A 172 -15.56 -7.84 -13.55
CA LEU A 172 -15.22 -8.58 -12.35
C LEU A 172 -16.39 -8.73 -11.38
N LEU A 173 -17.19 -7.68 -11.19
CA LEU A 173 -18.30 -7.67 -10.25
C LEU A 173 -19.56 -8.35 -10.79
N CYS A 174 -19.81 -8.24 -12.09
CA CYS A 174 -21.09 -8.62 -12.69
C CYS A 174 -21.00 -9.79 -13.67
N SER A 175 -19.80 -10.19 -14.11
CA SER A 175 -19.65 -11.30 -15.07
C SER A 175 -18.84 -12.46 -14.54
N VAL A 176 -17.79 -12.21 -13.76
CA VAL A 176 -16.85 -13.28 -13.36
C VAL A 176 -16.95 -13.63 -11.87
N SER A 177 -17.14 -12.64 -10.98
CA SER A 177 -17.21 -12.86 -9.53
C SER A 177 -18.65 -12.86 -8.98
N GLY A 178 -19.60 -12.24 -9.68
CA GLY A 178 -20.98 -12.09 -9.20
C GLY A 178 -21.96 -11.78 -10.32
N THR A 179 -23.17 -11.37 -9.96
CA THR A 179 -24.22 -10.87 -10.86
C THR A 179 -24.46 -9.37 -10.60
N PRO A 180 -25.08 -8.62 -11.52
CA PRO A 180 -25.40 -7.21 -11.31
C PRO A 180 -26.22 -6.91 -10.03
N GLU A 181 -27.00 -7.87 -9.55
CA GLU A 181 -27.91 -7.77 -8.39
C GLU A 181 -27.23 -8.20 -7.08
N ALA A 182 -26.18 -9.02 -7.15
CA ALA A 182 -25.51 -9.61 -5.98
C ALA A 182 -23.99 -9.36 -5.98
N PHE A 183 -23.54 -8.28 -6.62
CA PHE A 183 -22.11 -7.96 -6.72
C PHE A 183 -21.50 -7.56 -5.37
N ASN A 184 -20.21 -7.85 -5.22
CA ASN A 184 -19.47 -7.58 -3.99
C ASN A 184 -18.14 -6.84 -4.28
N PRO A 185 -18.07 -5.51 -4.10
CA PRO A 185 -16.85 -4.76 -4.41
C PRO A 185 -15.64 -5.10 -3.56
N LEU A 186 -15.79 -5.86 -2.47
CA LEU A 186 -14.63 -6.41 -1.73
C LEU A 186 -13.76 -7.31 -2.59
N ASP A 187 -14.33 -7.95 -3.63
CA ASP A 187 -13.58 -8.78 -4.58
C ASP A 187 -12.55 -7.98 -5.40
N LEU A 188 -12.79 -6.69 -5.57
CA LEU A 188 -11.87 -5.75 -6.20
C LEU A 188 -10.99 -5.04 -5.19
N ILE A 189 -11.60 -4.50 -4.13
CA ILE A 189 -10.93 -3.56 -3.23
C ILE A 189 -9.89 -4.26 -2.36
N ILE A 190 -10.16 -5.43 -1.79
CA ILE A 190 -9.19 -6.12 -0.93
C ILE A 190 -7.84 -6.33 -1.64
N PRO A 191 -7.79 -6.93 -2.85
CA PRO A 191 -6.51 -7.11 -3.55
C PRO A 191 -5.93 -5.81 -4.12
N ALA A 192 -6.75 -4.82 -4.46
CA ALA A 192 -6.28 -3.57 -5.06
C ALA A 192 -5.80 -2.54 -4.03
N PHE A 193 -6.29 -2.58 -2.79
CA PHE A 193 -6.00 -1.55 -1.78
C PHE A 193 -4.97 -1.99 -0.75
N GLU A 194 -5.08 -3.22 -0.22
CA GLU A 194 -4.33 -3.64 0.98
C GLU A 194 -2.81 -3.58 0.78
N ALA A 195 -2.33 -4.00 -0.39
CA ALA A 195 -0.91 -3.98 -0.71
C ALA A 195 -0.39 -2.56 -1.00
N PRO A 196 -1.05 -1.76 -1.87
CA PRO A 196 -0.61 -0.38 -2.14
C PRO A 196 -0.53 0.52 -0.91
N TRP A 197 -1.52 0.50 0.00
CA TRP A 197 -1.47 1.40 1.15
C TRP A 197 -0.31 1.08 2.09
N ARG A 198 0.03 -0.20 2.26
CA ARG A 198 1.21 -0.61 3.04
C ARG A 198 2.51 -0.18 2.35
N ALA A 199 2.58 -0.29 1.02
CA ALA A 199 3.75 0.15 0.27
C ALA A 199 3.95 1.67 0.40
N VAL A 200 2.89 2.47 0.32
CA VAL A 200 2.94 3.93 0.56
C VAL A 200 3.35 4.22 2.00
N PHE A 201 2.70 3.59 2.96
CA PHE A 201 2.93 3.77 4.38
C PHE A 201 4.39 3.55 4.79
N TYR A 202 4.98 2.40 4.44
CA TYR A 202 6.37 2.11 4.79
C TYR A 202 7.38 2.92 3.96
N SER A 203 7.02 3.35 2.74
CA SER A 203 7.86 4.27 1.98
C SER A 203 7.93 5.64 2.65
N LEU A 204 6.78 6.15 3.14
CA LEU A 204 6.72 7.41 3.90
C LEU A 204 7.49 7.30 5.22
N LEU A 205 7.23 6.26 6.03
CA LEU A 205 7.95 6.06 7.29
C LEU A 205 9.47 5.97 7.08
N ALA A 206 9.91 5.29 6.02
CA ALA A 206 11.32 5.14 5.76
C ALA A 206 11.99 6.48 5.39
N VAL A 207 11.42 7.26 4.45
CA VAL A 207 12.02 8.55 4.06
C VAL A 207 11.90 9.63 5.13
N LEU A 208 10.90 9.53 6.03
CA LEU A 208 10.72 10.42 7.17
C LEU A 208 11.55 10.01 8.39
N GLN A 209 12.20 8.84 8.37
CA GLN A 209 13.10 8.40 9.42
C GLN A 209 14.38 9.24 9.41
N ASP A 210 14.86 9.64 10.59
CA ASP A 210 16.04 10.49 10.72
C ASP A 210 17.32 9.74 10.31
N ARG A 211 17.84 10.08 9.12
CA ARG A 211 18.98 9.41 8.47
C ARG A 211 19.76 10.38 7.57
N PRO A 212 21.07 10.18 7.37
CA PRO A 212 21.90 11.09 6.57
C PRO A 212 21.42 11.36 5.15
N SER A 213 20.87 10.35 4.44
CA SER A 213 20.33 10.48 3.07
C SER A 213 18.83 10.76 3.01
N GLY A 214 18.17 10.97 4.15
CA GLY A 214 16.70 11.05 4.25
C GLY A 214 16.11 12.18 3.42
N VAL A 215 16.77 13.35 3.38
CA VAL A 215 16.31 14.52 2.64
C VAL A 215 16.26 14.26 1.14
N ASP A 216 17.35 13.74 0.54
CA ASP A 216 17.41 13.49 -0.90
C ASP A 216 16.40 12.42 -1.34
N GLU A 217 16.22 11.38 -0.52
CA GLU A 217 15.23 10.33 -0.76
C GLU A 217 13.79 10.88 -0.68
N LEU A 218 13.50 11.70 0.34
CA LEU A 218 12.22 12.39 0.48
C LEU A 218 11.94 13.29 -0.72
N LEU A 219 12.91 14.12 -1.11
CA LEU A 219 12.81 15.02 -2.26
C LEU A 219 12.60 14.26 -3.56
N SER A 220 13.27 13.12 -3.74
CA SER A 220 13.10 12.30 -4.94
C SER A 220 11.66 11.81 -5.13
N LEU A 221 10.94 11.54 -4.04
CA LEU A 221 9.51 11.20 -4.08
C LEU A 221 8.64 12.44 -4.21
N ARG A 222 8.87 13.46 -3.37
CA ARG A 222 8.08 14.70 -3.30
C ARG A 222 8.05 15.40 -4.66
N ASP A 223 9.22 15.56 -5.27
CA ASP A 223 9.39 16.39 -6.47
C ASP A 223 9.13 15.60 -7.76
N CYS A 224 8.74 14.32 -7.65
CA CYS A 224 8.34 13.49 -8.79
C CYS A 224 7.01 14.00 -9.40
N PRO A 225 7.00 14.53 -10.64
CA PRO A 225 5.76 14.95 -11.29
C PRO A 225 4.89 13.73 -11.63
N ALA A 226 3.60 13.79 -11.35
CA ALA A 226 2.71 12.65 -11.55
C ALA A 226 2.65 12.18 -13.02
N ARG A 227 2.57 13.13 -13.98
CA ARG A 227 2.64 12.87 -15.42
C ARG A 227 3.87 12.11 -15.88
N GLN A 228 5.01 12.31 -15.21
CA GLN A 228 6.30 11.74 -15.60
C GLN A 228 6.54 10.37 -14.95
N ARG A 229 7.47 9.60 -15.52
CA ARG A 229 7.93 8.36 -14.88
C ARG A 229 8.79 8.73 -13.66
N PRO A 230 8.68 8.00 -12.53
CA PRO A 230 9.54 8.26 -11.39
C PRO A 230 11.01 8.14 -11.77
N SER A 231 11.84 9.01 -11.20
CA SER A 231 13.29 8.97 -11.35
C SER A 231 13.86 7.64 -10.85
N PRO A 232 15.07 7.25 -11.26
CA PRO A 232 15.74 6.08 -10.70
C PRO A 232 15.81 6.13 -9.17
N GLN A 233 16.14 7.28 -8.57
CA GLN A 233 16.17 7.46 -7.12
C GLN A 233 14.82 7.20 -6.46
N ALA A 234 13.73 7.76 -7.00
CA ALA A 234 12.38 7.53 -6.48
C ALA A 234 11.97 6.06 -6.56
N LYS A 235 12.31 5.37 -7.66
CA LYS A 235 12.07 3.93 -7.80
C LYS A 235 12.90 3.12 -6.81
N ALA A 236 14.16 3.47 -6.62
CA ALA A 236 15.06 2.79 -5.68
C ALA A 236 14.55 2.86 -4.24
N VAL A 237 14.02 4.01 -3.82
CA VAL A 237 13.34 4.18 -2.52
C VAL A 237 12.15 3.22 -2.39
N VAL A 238 11.28 3.16 -3.41
CA VAL A 238 10.12 2.26 -3.39
C VAL A 238 10.56 0.78 -3.45
N TYR A 239 11.59 0.43 -4.20
CA TYR A 239 12.13 -0.93 -4.27
C TYR A 239 12.72 -1.39 -2.94
N GLU A 240 13.45 -0.53 -2.25
CA GLU A 240 14.01 -0.82 -0.93
C GLU A 240 12.92 -0.92 0.13
N SER A 241 11.90 -0.05 0.06
CA SER A 241 10.71 -0.16 0.89
C SER A 241 9.97 -1.48 0.70
N LEU A 242 9.76 -1.92 -0.54
CA LEU A 242 9.10 -3.21 -0.81
C LEU A 242 9.98 -4.42 -0.44
N ARG A 243 11.30 -4.28 -0.51
CA ARG A 243 12.23 -5.33 -0.07
C ARG A 243 12.19 -5.48 1.44
N LEU A 244 12.35 -4.39 2.17
CA LEU A 244 12.37 -4.44 3.62
C LEU A 244 10.96 -4.66 4.17
N TYR A 245 9.92 -4.07 3.62
CA TYR A 245 8.57 -4.08 4.18
C TYR A 245 7.53 -4.60 3.17
N PRO A 246 7.67 -5.84 2.67
CA PRO A 246 6.76 -6.38 1.65
C PRO A 246 5.32 -6.44 2.20
N PRO A 247 4.32 -5.91 1.48
CA PRO A 247 2.93 -5.96 1.93
C PRO A 247 2.39 -7.39 2.13
N VAL A 248 2.93 -8.34 1.35
CA VAL A 248 2.66 -9.77 1.44
C VAL A 248 3.93 -10.48 1.90
N ARG A 249 4.02 -10.75 3.21
CA ARG A 249 5.19 -11.39 3.84
C ARG A 249 5.27 -12.90 3.58
N ARG A 250 4.12 -13.56 3.42
CA ARG A 250 4.03 -15.01 3.19
C ARG A 250 3.12 -15.32 2.02
N MET A 251 3.59 -16.20 1.15
CA MET A 251 2.90 -16.60 -0.08
C MET A 251 2.66 -18.11 -0.07
N ARG A 252 1.56 -18.56 -0.67
CA ARG A 252 1.31 -19.99 -0.86
C ARG A 252 1.85 -20.44 -2.20
N VAL A 253 2.38 -21.66 -2.23
CA VAL A 253 2.80 -22.34 -3.44
C VAL A 253 1.62 -23.14 -3.98
N SER A 254 1.42 -23.07 -5.30
CA SER A 254 0.35 -23.83 -5.98
C SER A 254 0.52 -25.33 -5.76
N GLN A 255 -0.59 -26.06 -5.56
CA GLN A 255 -0.58 -27.52 -5.49
C GLN A 255 -0.10 -28.17 -6.81
N LYS A 256 -0.26 -27.47 -7.95
CA LYS A 256 0.25 -27.88 -9.27
C LYS A 256 1.75 -27.62 -9.44
N ALA A 257 2.36 -26.80 -8.57
CA ALA A 257 3.81 -26.71 -8.58
C ALA A 257 4.31 -28.09 -8.12
N LYS A 258 4.97 -28.82 -9.03
CA LYS A 258 5.78 -29.98 -8.67
C LYS A 258 6.93 -29.47 -7.80
N ALA A 259 6.64 -29.17 -6.54
CA ALA A 259 7.67 -28.99 -5.55
C ALA A 259 8.33 -30.35 -5.42
N LEU A 260 9.47 -30.51 -6.09
CA LEU A 260 10.50 -31.47 -5.71
C LEU A 260 10.88 -31.13 -4.27
N GLN A 261 10.08 -31.59 -3.31
CA GLN A 261 10.52 -31.65 -1.92
C GLN A 261 11.37 -32.91 -1.80
N VAL A 262 12.67 -32.74 -1.99
CA VAL A 262 13.63 -33.53 -1.25
C VAL A 262 13.98 -32.71 -0.01
N PHE A 263 13.12 -32.76 1.00
CA PHE A 263 13.56 -32.47 2.37
C PHE A 263 14.02 -33.80 2.96
N SER A 264 15.23 -33.85 3.51
CA SER A 264 15.90 -35.04 4.03
C SER A 264 15.29 -35.64 5.30
N THR A 265 14.06 -35.27 5.64
CA THR A 265 13.32 -35.79 6.80
C THR A 265 11.88 -36.00 6.38
N GLY A 266 11.49 -37.27 6.23
CA GLY A 266 10.22 -37.69 5.63
C GLY A 266 8.99 -37.15 6.35
N GLY A 267 8.10 -36.54 5.57
CA GLY A 267 6.75 -36.14 5.95
C GLY A 267 6.30 -34.91 5.15
N ILE A 268 5.20 -35.02 4.40
CA ILE A 268 4.55 -33.88 3.74
C ILE A 268 3.36 -33.50 4.61
N SER A 269 3.43 -32.35 5.30
CA SER A 269 2.26 -31.70 5.87
C SER A 269 1.78 -30.58 4.93
N ASP A 270 0.49 -30.26 4.94
CA ASP A 270 -0.08 -29.16 4.13
C ASP A 270 0.45 -27.77 4.56
N VAL A 271 1.21 -27.72 5.66
CA VAL A 271 1.95 -26.55 6.18
C VAL A 271 3.23 -26.29 5.36
N ASP A 272 3.73 -27.29 4.62
CA ASP A 272 5.02 -27.25 3.91
C ASP A 272 4.99 -26.56 2.52
N ARG A 273 3.95 -25.76 2.23
CA ARG A 273 3.76 -25.08 0.93
C ARG A 273 3.66 -23.56 1.04
N THR A 274 4.37 -22.95 1.99
CA THR A 274 4.46 -21.49 2.12
C THR A 274 5.86 -20.97 1.90
N ILE A 275 5.99 -19.87 1.17
CA ILE A 275 7.23 -19.11 1.02
C ILE A 275 7.18 -17.92 1.98
N ASP A 276 8.22 -17.76 2.82
CA ASP A 276 8.43 -16.54 3.59
C ASP A 276 9.21 -15.53 2.74
N ALA A 277 8.46 -14.66 2.06
CA ALA A 277 9.04 -13.67 1.14
C ALA A 277 9.84 -12.62 1.90
N GLU A 278 9.43 -12.24 3.11
CA GLU A 278 10.17 -11.28 3.93
C GLU A 278 11.52 -11.84 4.37
N ALA A 279 11.56 -13.11 4.78
CA ALA A 279 12.83 -13.78 5.11
C ALA A 279 13.78 -13.75 3.90
N ILE A 280 13.31 -14.15 2.71
CA ILE A 280 14.12 -14.15 1.48
C ILE A 280 14.60 -12.74 1.11
N LEU A 281 13.73 -11.73 1.23
CA LEU A 281 14.03 -10.33 0.89
C LEU A 281 15.02 -9.67 1.87
N ARG A 282 15.28 -10.30 3.02
CA ARG A 282 16.19 -9.82 4.08
C ARG A 282 17.33 -10.80 4.37
N ASP A 283 17.45 -11.88 3.60
CA ASP A 283 18.47 -12.91 3.81
C ASP A 283 19.85 -12.40 3.34
N PRO A 284 20.88 -12.36 4.22
CA PRO A 284 22.23 -11.99 3.84
C PRO A 284 22.83 -12.83 2.71
N LYS A 285 22.34 -14.06 2.49
CA LYS A 285 22.73 -14.90 1.35
C LYS A 285 22.48 -14.21 0.01
N TYR A 286 21.39 -13.46 -0.13
CA TYR A 286 21.01 -12.79 -1.38
C TYR A 286 21.29 -11.28 -1.36
N TRP A 287 21.26 -10.67 -0.18
CA TRP A 287 21.34 -9.21 -0.02
C TRP A 287 22.64 -8.73 0.64
N GLY A 288 23.55 -9.66 0.95
CA GLY A 288 24.85 -9.39 1.55
C GLY A 288 24.77 -8.96 3.02
N PRO A 289 25.91 -8.52 3.60
CA PRO A 289 25.99 -8.10 5.01
C PRO A 289 25.03 -6.97 5.38
N THR A 290 24.66 -6.12 4.42
CA THR A 290 23.77 -4.97 4.61
C THR A 290 22.28 -5.32 4.42
N ALA A 291 21.91 -6.61 4.45
CA ALA A 291 20.54 -7.05 4.17
C ALA A 291 19.49 -6.44 5.12
N ALA A 292 19.86 -6.17 6.37
CA ALA A 292 18.99 -5.56 7.37
C ALA A 292 19.04 -4.01 7.38
N GLU A 293 19.80 -3.40 6.47
CA GLU A 293 19.94 -1.95 6.36
C GLU A 293 19.04 -1.39 5.25
N TRP A 294 18.52 -0.19 5.49
CA TRP A 294 17.91 0.60 4.42
C TRP A 294 19.00 1.22 3.54
N LYS A 295 19.06 0.79 2.28
CA LYS A 295 20.04 1.25 1.31
C LYS A 295 19.46 1.29 -0.11
N PRO A 296 18.67 2.33 -0.49
CA PRO A 296 18.10 2.47 -1.83
C PRO A 296 19.14 2.41 -2.94
N SER A 297 20.34 2.94 -2.68
CA SER A 297 21.47 2.90 -3.62
C SER A 297 21.86 1.49 -4.05
N ARG A 298 21.43 0.42 -3.36
CA ARG A 298 21.63 -0.96 -3.82
C ARG A 298 20.91 -1.26 -5.13
N PHE A 299 19.85 -0.53 -5.47
CA PHE A 299 19.13 -0.67 -6.74
C PHE A 299 19.66 0.23 -7.83
N LEU A 300 20.75 0.95 -7.58
CA LEU A 300 21.33 1.90 -8.51
C LEU A 300 22.71 1.45 -8.96
N ARG A 301 22.99 1.63 -10.24
CA ARG A 301 24.33 1.55 -10.82
C ARG A 301 25.11 2.82 -10.49
N THR A 302 26.41 2.81 -10.80
CA THR A 302 27.29 3.97 -10.61
C THR A 302 26.90 5.19 -11.46
N ASP A 303 26.16 4.99 -12.55
CA ASP A 303 25.62 6.06 -13.40
C ASP A 303 24.26 6.61 -12.89
N GLY A 304 23.77 6.11 -11.74
CA GLY A 304 22.51 6.52 -11.15
C GLY A 304 21.26 5.89 -11.78
N GLU A 305 21.41 4.99 -12.75
CA GLU A 305 20.28 4.25 -13.33
C GLU A 305 19.92 3.00 -12.51
N ILE A 306 18.70 2.49 -12.70
CA ILE A 306 18.26 1.27 -12.02
C ILE A 306 19.08 0.07 -12.49
N ASP A 307 19.65 -0.68 -11.53
CA ASP A 307 20.25 -1.97 -11.80
C ASP A 307 19.16 -3.03 -12.00
N SER A 308 18.83 -3.29 -13.27
CA SER A 308 17.83 -4.29 -13.65
C SER A 308 18.25 -5.73 -13.36
N SER A 309 19.55 -6.00 -13.13
CA SER A 309 20.04 -7.35 -12.82
C SER A 309 19.48 -7.87 -11.49
N ILE A 310 19.32 -6.97 -10.52
CA ILE A 310 18.76 -7.23 -9.18
C ILE A 310 17.25 -7.54 -9.24
N LEU A 311 16.57 -7.05 -10.28
CA LEU A 311 15.14 -7.28 -10.51
C LEU A 311 14.86 -8.52 -11.37
N SER A 312 15.91 -9.24 -11.78
CA SER A 312 15.78 -10.39 -12.66
C SER A 312 15.04 -11.56 -11.98
N PRO A 313 14.37 -12.45 -12.74
CA PRO A 313 13.63 -13.58 -12.17
C PRO A 313 14.47 -14.56 -11.34
N ASN A 314 15.79 -14.55 -11.51
CA ASN A 314 16.73 -15.40 -10.78
C ASN A 314 17.21 -14.77 -9.47
N MET A 315 16.81 -13.53 -9.18
CA MET A 315 17.15 -12.82 -7.95
C MET A 315 16.06 -12.93 -6.89
N ALA A 316 16.45 -12.64 -5.64
CA ALA A 316 15.58 -12.72 -4.46
C ALA A 316 14.56 -11.57 -4.35
N TRP A 317 14.53 -10.63 -5.28
CA TRP A 317 13.58 -9.52 -5.25
C TRP A 317 12.19 -9.96 -5.73
N ILE A 318 11.40 -10.51 -4.80
CA ILE A 318 10.07 -11.09 -5.04
C ILE A 318 8.89 -10.39 -4.33
N PRO A 319 8.84 -9.05 -4.14
CA PRO A 319 7.71 -8.42 -3.46
C PRO A 319 6.38 -8.55 -4.22
N PHE A 320 6.45 -8.89 -5.51
CA PHE A 320 5.31 -9.14 -6.39
C PHE A 320 5.07 -10.63 -6.66
N ALA A 321 5.65 -11.53 -5.87
CA ALA A 321 5.70 -12.98 -6.13
C ALA A 321 6.36 -13.32 -7.48
N ALA A 322 6.38 -14.62 -7.83
CA ALA A 322 6.98 -15.14 -9.04
C ALA A 322 6.09 -16.18 -9.74
N GLY A 323 6.46 -16.59 -10.95
CA GLY A 323 5.76 -17.61 -11.74
C GLY A 323 4.38 -17.17 -12.24
N GLY A 324 3.49 -18.14 -12.51
CA GLY A 324 2.16 -17.89 -13.10
C GLY A 324 1.21 -17.04 -12.23
N MET A 325 1.53 -16.86 -10.95
CA MET A 325 0.78 -16.03 -10.01
C MET A 325 1.48 -14.69 -9.69
N LYS A 326 2.54 -14.32 -10.43
CA LYS A 326 3.21 -13.00 -10.29
C LYS A 326 2.19 -11.87 -10.39
N CYS A 327 2.26 -10.89 -9.50
CA CYS A 327 1.30 -9.79 -9.43
C CYS A 327 1.18 -9.07 -10.78
N PRO A 328 -0.05 -8.81 -11.29
CA PRO A 328 -0.24 -8.10 -12.56
C PRO A 328 0.39 -6.71 -12.61
N SER A 329 0.55 -6.04 -11.47
CA SER A 329 1.12 -4.69 -11.40
C SER A 329 2.66 -4.67 -11.39
N ALA A 330 3.31 -5.84 -11.41
CA ALA A 330 4.77 -5.97 -11.37
C ALA A 330 5.48 -5.32 -12.57
N GLY A 331 4.74 -5.00 -13.65
CA GLY A 331 5.24 -4.22 -14.80
C GLY A 331 5.49 -2.73 -14.50
N GLY A 332 5.38 -2.30 -13.24
CA GLY A 332 5.75 -0.96 -12.79
C GLY A 332 4.58 -0.09 -12.33
N PHE A 333 3.33 -0.53 -12.52
CA PHE A 333 2.14 0.22 -12.10
C PHE A 333 2.16 0.51 -10.59
N SER A 334 2.36 -0.53 -9.75
CA SER A 334 2.37 -0.33 -8.30
C SER A 334 3.54 0.53 -7.82
N ILE A 335 4.69 0.45 -8.49
CA ILE A 335 5.86 1.26 -8.16
C ILE A 335 5.58 2.73 -8.42
N ARG A 336 5.01 3.03 -9.59
CA ARG A 336 4.61 4.39 -9.93
C ARG A 336 3.47 4.89 -9.05
N LEU A 337 2.49 4.06 -8.75
CA LEU A 337 1.41 4.40 -7.82
C LEU A 337 1.98 4.77 -6.45
N THR A 338 2.88 3.96 -5.88
CA THR A 338 3.50 4.26 -4.59
C THR A 338 4.29 5.57 -4.64
N ALA A 339 5.09 5.81 -5.68
CA ALA A 339 5.86 7.03 -5.82
C ALA A 339 4.97 8.28 -5.97
N VAL A 340 3.93 8.22 -6.81
CA VAL A 340 3.00 9.35 -7.04
C VAL A 340 2.20 9.65 -5.77
N VAL A 341 1.68 8.63 -5.09
CA VAL A 341 0.86 8.82 -3.88
C VAL A 341 1.71 9.31 -2.73
N ALA A 342 2.88 8.71 -2.47
CA ALA A 342 3.80 9.18 -1.44
C ALA A 342 4.30 10.60 -1.77
N GLY A 343 4.64 10.88 -3.03
CA GLY A 343 5.05 12.21 -3.48
C GLY A 343 3.96 13.27 -3.27
N GLU A 344 2.70 12.95 -3.53
CA GLU A 344 1.57 13.86 -3.25
C GLU A 344 1.42 14.13 -1.76
N VAL A 345 1.48 13.10 -0.92
CA VAL A 345 1.44 13.25 0.55
C VAL A 345 2.58 14.14 1.03
N LEU A 346 3.81 13.90 0.56
CA LEU A 346 4.98 14.71 0.91
C LEU A 346 4.87 16.14 0.40
N ARG A 347 4.29 16.39 -0.79
CA ARG A 347 4.08 17.77 -1.29
C ARG A 347 3.12 18.56 -0.42
N GLN A 348 2.16 17.91 0.24
CA GLN A 348 1.21 18.58 1.12
C GLN A 348 1.78 18.78 2.54
N LEU A 349 2.63 17.86 2.99
CA LEU A 349 3.36 17.98 4.26
C LEU A 349 4.53 18.98 4.17
N PHE A 350 5.13 19.13 2.99
CA PHE A 350 6.26 20.02 2.74
C PHE A 350 5.97 20.91 1.52
N PRO A 351 5.03 21.87 1.63
CA PRO A 351 4.58 22.70 0.51
C PRO A 351 5.64 23.68 0.01
N HIS A 352 6.74 23.86 0.73
CA HIS A 352 7.81 24.80 0.41
C HIS A 352 9.14 24.09 0.15
N HIS A 353 9.98 24.70 -0.70
CA HIS A 353 11.34 24.24 -1.02
C HIS A 353 12.40 24.74 -0.03
N GLY A 354 12.00 25.34 1.09
CA GLY A 354 12.90 25.82 2.14
C GLY A 354 13.54 24.68 2.95
N ARG A 355 14.17 25.05 4.07
CA ARG A 355 14.76 24.08 4.99
C ARG A 355 13.67 23.15 5.53
N LEU A 356 13.76 21.87 5.18
CA LEU A 356 12.83 20.86 5.66
C LEU A 356 13.13 20.55 7.13
N GLN A 357 12.13 20.72 7.99
CA GLN A 357 12.19 20.33 9.38
C GLN A 357 10.98 19.46 9.69
N TRP A 358 11.24 18.27 10.22
CA TRP A 358 10.20 17.39 10.70
C TRP A 358 10.71 16.49 11.81
N HIS A 359 9.78 15.94 12.56
CA HIS A 359 10.01 14.79 13.41
C HIS A 359 8.79 13.88 13.38
N LEU A 360 8.99 12.63 13.79
CA LEU A 360 7.91 11.67 13.99
C LEU A 360 7.68 11.50 15.49
N GLU A 361 6.42 11.47 15.90
CA GLU A 361 6.04 11.30 17.30
C GLU A 361 4.84 10.37 17.46
N GLY A 362 4.67 9.84 18.67
CA GLY A 362 3.58 8.96 19.03
C GLY A 362 4.05 7.73 19.81
N PRO A 363 3.15 7.03 20.51
CA PRO A 363 3.50 5.97 21.46
C PRO A 363 4.22 4.77 20.84
N GLN A 364 4.14 4.58 19.52
CA GLN A 364 4.79 3.47 18.82
C GLN A 364 6.09 3.89 18.10
N TRP A 365 6.46 5.17 18.15
CA TRP A 365 7.70 5.68 17.57
C TRP A 365 8.84 5.63 18.59
N ASP A 366 9.41 4.44 18.79
CA ASP A 366 10.47 4.19 19.76
C ASP A 366 11.85 4.68 19.31
N LEU A 367 12.82 4.75 20.24
CA LEU A 367 14.20 5.16 19.96
C LEU A 367 14.85 4.32 18.85
N SER A 368 14.51 3.04 18.75
CA SER A 368 14.98 2.17 17.66
C SER A 368 14.49 2.69 16.30
N SER A 369 13.19 2.97 16.18
CA SER A 369 12.62 3.54 14.95
C SER A 369 13.15 4.96 14.69
N ALA A 370 13.37 5.77 15.72
CA ALA A 370 13.92 7.12 15.55
C ALA A 370 15.38 7.11 15.05
N SER A 371 16.21 6.17 15.52
CA SER A 371 17.66 6.10 15.22
C SER A 371 18.02 5.45 13.88
N GLY A 372 17.09 5.41 12.91
CA GLY A 372 17.37 4.85 11.58
C GLY A 372 17.44 3.32 11.51
N ARG A 373 17.12 2.60 12.59
CA ARG A 373 17.08 1.12 12.57
C ARG A 373 15.87 0.61 11.79
N LEU A 374 15.93 -0.66 11.42
CA LEU A 374 14.87 -1.31 10.64
C LEU A 374 13.50 -1.20 11.35
N LEU A 375 12.49 -0.73 10.60
CA LEU A 375 11.13 -0.58 11.11
C LEU A 375 10.47 -1.94 11.37
N ARG A 376 9.55 -1.99 12.32
CA ARG A 376 8.78 -3.19 12.63
C ARG A 376 7.74 -3.41 11.54
N PRO A 377 7.73 -4.56 10.83
CA PRO A 377 6.89 -4.79 9.64
C PRO A 377 5.47 -5.28 9.97
N GLY A 378 5.02 -5.15 11.22
CA GLY A 378 3.73 -5.66 11.67
C GLY A 378 2.53 -4.99 10.98
N ARG A 379 1.34 -5.57 11.17
CA ARG A 379 0.10 -4.97 10.64
C ARG A 379 -0.44 -3.85 11.52
N ASP A 380 -0.22 -3.91 12.83
CA ASP A 380 -0.66 -2.92 13.82
C ASP A 380 0.47 -2.00 14.31
N GLU A 381 1.58 -1.94 13.57
CA GLU A 381 2.72 -1.10 13.90
C GLU A 381 2.48 0.33 13.42
N TYR A 382 2.85 1.29 14.26
CA TYR A 382 2.80 2.72 13.96
C TYR A 382 1.39 3.23 13.58
N THR A 383 0.34 2.68 14.20
CA THR A 383 -1.05 3.11 14.04
C THR A 383 -1.29 4.51 14.57
N HIS A 384 -0.53 4.92 15.60
CA HIS A 384 -0.61 6.24 16.23
C HIS A 384 0.75 6.94 16.12
N VAL A 385 1.23 7.14 14.88
CA VAL A 385 2.45 7.91 14.62
C VAL A 385 2.10 9.06 13.70
N ASP A 386 2.40 10.26 14.20
CA ASP A 386 2.22 11.51 13.47
C ASP A 386 3.56 11.98 12.93
N VAL A 387 3.52 12.54 11.72
CA VAL A 387 4.56 13.45 11.25
C VAL A 387 4.20 14.85 11.66
N VAL A 388 5.16 15.57 12.21
CA VAL A 388 5.07 16.99 12.54
C VAL A 388 6.13 17.70 11.72
N THR A 389 5.71 18.62 10.86
CA THR A 389 6.61 19.43 10.03
C THR A 389 6.55 20.88 10.47
N ARG A 390 7.64 21.61 10.24
CA ARG A 390 7.73 23.05 10.53
C ARG A 390 8.22 23.79 9.30
N SER A 391 7.51 24.85 8.93
CA SER A 391 7.93 25.80 7.91
C SER A 391 8.12 27.18 8.52
N ASP A 392 9.25 27.81 8.20
CA ASP A 392 9.56 29.17 8.65
C ASP A 392 8.52 30.17 8.12
N ARG A 393 8.33 31.25 8.88
CA ARG A 393 7.40 32.34 8.56
C ARG A 393 7.86 33.04 7.27
N LEU A 394 6.93 33.30 6.36
CA LEU A 394 7.16 34.22 5.24
C LEU A 394 7.63 35.57 5.82
N GLN A 395 8.88 35.95 5.59
CA GLN A 395 9.17 37.38 5.54
C GLN A 395 8.36 37.91 4.37
N ALA A 396 7.32 38.70 4.67
CA ALA A 396 6.61 39.46 3.65
C ALA A 396 7.67 40.19 2.84
N VAL A 397 7.78 39.86 1.55
CA VAL A 397 8.64 40.59 0.62
C VAL A 397 8.17 42.03 0.69
N GLY A 398 8.92 42.86 1.40
CA GLY A 398 8.58 44.24 1.65
C GLY A 398 8.38 44.91 0.30
N THR A 399 7.16 45.41 0.08
CA THR A 399 6.85 46.35 -0.97
C THR A 399 7.84 47.50 -0.84
N ARG A 400 8.89 47.49 -1.67
CA ARG A 400 9.74 48.67 -1.82
C ARG A 400 8.84 49.77 -2.34
N HIS A 401 8.46 50.69 -1.46
CA HIS A 401 7.96 51.99 -1.89
C HIS A 401 9.07 52.65 -2.71
N ILE A 402 8.89 52.64 -4.03
CA ILE A 402 9.54 53.56 -4.93
C ILE A 402 8.98 54.93 -4.56
N ARG A 403 9.71 55.69 -3.74
CA ARG A 403 9.55 57.14 -3.71
C ARG A 403 10.13 57.67 -5.02
N SER A 404 9.26 58.17 -5.88
CA SER A 404 9.62 59.10 -6.93
C SER A 404 9.90 60.45 -6.27
N ASP A 405 11.16 60.88 -6.29
CA ASP A 405 11.51 62.30 -6.29
C ASP A 405 11.72 62.73 -7.75
#